data_AF-A0A0D0CWX4-F1
#
_entry.id   AF-A0A0D0CWX4-F1
#
_cell.length_a   1.000
_cell.length_b   1.000
_cell.length_c   1.000
_cell.angle_alpha   90.00
_cell.angle_beta   90.00
_cell.angle_gamma   90.00
#
_symmetry.space_group_name_H-M   'P 1'
#
loop_
_entity.id
_entity.type
_entity.pdbx_description
1 polymer ?
#
loop_
_entity_poly.entity_id
_entity_poly.type
_entity_poly.pdbx_seq_one_letter_code
_entity_poly.pdbx_strand_id
1 'polypeptide(L)' 'MPPRKRLSKQRTAYQSAALSRYATRSRCLIDAYQKGLDGKQAAWAANKYHGHRVLPESILQELDNTQAK' A
#
# COMPACT_ATOMS: atom_id res chain seq x y z
N MET A 1 37.94 16.25 -8.54
CA MET A 1 37.00 15.24 -9.08
C MET A 1 36.77 14.17 -8.01
N PRO A 2 35.57 14.05 -7.39
CA PRO A 2 35.34 13.04 -6.36
C PRO A 2 35.11 11.64 -6.99
N PRO A 3 35.43 10.54 -6.28
CA PRO A 3 35.43 9.19 -6.86
C PRO A 3 34.02 8.57 -6.98
N ARG A 4 33.74 7.97 -8.15
CA ARG A 4 32.44 7.41 -8.61
C ARG A 4 31.77 6.36 -7.70
N LYS A 5 32.48 5.77 -6.74
CA LYS A 5 31.98 4.62 -5.94
C LYS A 5 30.96 4.99 -4.86
N ARG A 6 30.75 6.28 -4.56
CA ARG A 6 29.76 6.75 -3.56
C ARG A 6 28.31 6.76 -4.05
N LEU A 7 28.09 6.72 -5.37
CA LEU A 7 26.75 6.87 -5.97
C LEU A 7 26.01 5.54 -6.19
N SER A 8 26.73 4.41 -6.32
CA SER A 8 26.10 3.10 -6.55
C SER A 8 25.36 2.58 -5.31
N LYS A 9 25.92 2.81 -4.12
CA LYS A 9 25.33 2.39 -2.84
C LYS A 9 24.05 3.15 -2.48
N GLN A 10 23.94 4.40 -2.94
CA GLN A 10 22.72 5.20 -2.77
C GLN A 10 21.62 4.83 -3.78
N ARG A 11 21.97 4.47 -5.02
CA ARG A 11 20.98 4.03 -6.03
C ARG A 11 20.30 2.72 -5.65
N THR A 12 21.04 1.73 -5.13
CA THR A 12 20.45 0.45 -4.70
C THR A 12 19.57 0.61 -3.47
N ALA A 13 19.95 1.45 -2.50
CA ALA A 13 19.14 1.73 -1.32
C ALA A 13 17.83 2.49 -1.64
N TYR A 14 17.86 3.41 -2.61
CA TYR A 14 16.65 4.10 -3.05
C TYR A 14 15.69 3.17 -3.81
N GLN A 15 16.22 2.29 -4.67
CA GLN A 15 15.40 1.31 -5.39
C GLN A 15 14.74 0.29 -4.47
N SER A 16 15.45 -0.22 -3.45
CA SER A 16 14.87 -1.17 -2.50
C SER A 16 13.74 -0.56 -1.68
N ALA A 17 13.90 0.68 -1.20
CA ALA A 17 12.85 1.38 -0.47
C ALA A 17 11.60 1.63 -1.33
N ALA A 18 11.77 2.01 -2.61
CA ALA A 18 10.65 2.19 -3.53
C ALA A 18 9.90 0.88 -3.80
N LEU A 19 10.62 -0.22 -4.02
CA LEU A 19 10.05 -1.56 -4.21
C LEU A 19 9.28 -2.04 -2.98
N SER A 20 9.83 -1.86 -1.77
CA SER A 20 9.14 -2.23 -0.53
C SER A 20 7.85 -1.42 -0.33
N ARG A 21 7.87 -0.13 -0.67
CA ARG A 21 6.68 0.74 -0.59
C ARG A 21 5.60 0.31 -1.58
N TYR A 22 5.98 -0.05 -2.80
CA TYR A 22 5.07 -0.57 -3.81
C TYR A 22 4.48 -1.93 -3.39
N ALA A 23 5.33 -2.87 -2.99
CA ALA A 23 4.92 -4.20 -2.54
C ALA A 23 3.93 -4.13 -1.35
N THR A 24 4.15 -3.20 -0.42
CA THR A 24 3.24 -2.99 0.71
C THR A 24 1.86 -2.51 0.25
N ARG A 25 1.81 -1.58 -0.70
CA ARG A 25 0.53 -1.10 -1.29
C ARG A 25 -0.20 -2.21 -2.05
N SER A 26 0.52 -2.97 -2.88
CA SER A 26 -0.06 -4.10 -3.60
C SER A 26 -0.64 -5.16 -2.66
N ARG A 27 0.03 -5.42 -1.52
CA ARG A 27 -0.46 -6.39 -0.55
C ARG A 27 -1.75 -5.97 0.15
N CYS A 28 -1.90 -4.68 0.44
CA CYS A 28 -3.13 -4.11 1.00
C CYS A 28 -4.29 -4.20 -0.01
N LEU A 29 -4.03 -3.97 -1.30
CA LEU A 29 -5.04 -4.16 -2.36
C LEU A 29 -5.47 -5.63 -2.52
N ILE A 30 -4.52 -6.57 -2.48
CA ILE A 30 -4.83 -8.01 -2.55
C ILE A 30 -5.68 -8.44 -1.34
N ASP A 31 -5.32 -7.98 -0.15
CA ASP A 31 -6.10 -8.22 1.08
C ASP A 31 -7.53 -7.65 0.96
N ALA A 32 -7.68 -6.48 0.33
CA ALA A 32 -9.00 -5.90 0.07
C ALA A 32 -9.85 -6.80 -0.85
N TYR A 33 -9.27 -7.26 -1.97
CA TYR A 33 -9.97 -8.15 -2.89
C TYR A 33 -10.32 -9.50 -2.27
N GLN A 34 -9.44 -10.06 -1.43
CA GLN A 34 -9.73 -11.29 -0.69
C GLN A 34 -10.92 -11.15 0.26
N LYS A 35 -11.16 -9.94 0.77
CA LYS A 35 -12.31 -9.59 1.62
C LYS A 35 -13.56 -9.20 0.83
N GLY A 36 -13.53 -9.28 -0.50
CA GLY A 36 -14.70 -9.00 -1.36
C GLY A 36 -14.93 -7.52 -1.67
N LEU A 37 -13.92 -6.67 -1.46
CA LEU A 37 -14.04 -5.22 -1.69
C LEU A 37 -13.97 -4.87 -3.18
N ASP A 38 -14.80 -3.92 -3.61
CA ASP A 38 -14.76 -3.36 -4.97
C ASP A 38 -13.52 -2.46 -5.17
N GLY A 39 -13.12 -2.22 -6.42
CA GLY A 39 -11.92 -1.43 -6.75
C GLY A 39 -11.93 -0.01 -6.16
N LYS A 40 -13.12 0.63 -6.09
CA LYS A 40 -13.27 1.95 -5.44
C LYS A 40 -13.07 1.87 -3.93
N GLN A 41 -13.61 0.83 -3.31
CA GLN A 41 -13.49 0.59 -1.87
C GLN A 41 -12.06 0.21 -1.47
N ALA A 42 -11.41 -0.65 -2.25
CA ALA A 42 -10.02 -1.05 -2.06
C ALA A 42 -9.07 0.15 -2.16
N ALA A 43 -9.28 1.05 -3.14
CA ALA A 43 -8.50 2.28 -3.27
C ALA A 43 -8.71 3.23 -2.07
N TRP A 44 -9.96 3.38 -1.60
CA TRP A 44 -10.26 4.18 -0.42
C TRP A 44 -9.64 3.59 0.85
N ALA A 45 -9.74 2.28 1.04
CA ALA A 45 -9.21 1.57 2.20
C ALA A 45 -7.68 1.67 2.27
N ALA A 46 -7.00 1.50 1.12
CA ALA A 46 -5.56 1.71 1.01
C ALA A 46 -5.15 3.16 1.31
N ASN A 47 -6.03 4.13 1.06
CA ASN A 47 -5.79 5.54 1.35
C ASN A 47 -6.09 5.93 2.80
N LYS A 48 -7.09 5.32 3.44
CA LYS A 48 -7.47 5.58 4.83
C LYS A 48 -6.50 4.92 5.81
N TYR A 49 -6.02 3.73 5.49
CA TYR A 49 -5.16 2.93 6.37
C TYR A 49 -3.69 2.92 5.89
N HIS A 50 -3.17 4.08 5.48
CA HIS A 50 -1.76 4.22 5.12
C HIS A 50 -0.86 3.85 6.30
N GLY A 51 -0.13 2.75 6.18
CA GLY A 51 0.79 2.24 7.21
C GLY A 51 0.35 0.91 7.83
N HIS A 52 -0.93 0.57 7.76
CA HIS A 52 -1.39 -0.77 8.11
C HIS A 52 -1.15 -1.71 6.93
N ARG A 53 -0.48 -2.84 7.20
CA ARG A 53 -0.17 -3.87 6.19
C ARG A 53 -1.35 -4.81 5.92
N VAL A 54 -2.33 -4.83 6.83
CA VAL A 54 -3.52 -5.68 6.79
C VAL A 54 -4.71 -4.81 7.17
N LEU A 55 -5.78 -4.90 6.39
CA LEU A 55 -7.00 -4.17 6.65
C LEU A 55 -7.71 -4.79 7.88
N PRO A 56 -8.05 -4.00 8.90
CA PRO A 56 -8.85 -4.49 10.01
C PRO A 56 -10.23 -4.96 9.54
N GLU A 57 -10.82 -5.96 10.20
CA GLU A 57 -12.13 -6.52 9.81
C GLU A 57 -13.27 -5.49 9.89
N SER A 58 -13.12 -4.49 10.77
CA SER A 58 -14.06 -3.37 10.94
C SER A 58 -14.22 -2.49 9.69
N ILE A 59 -13.31 -2.58 8.72
CA ILE A 59 -13.38 -1.82 7.46
C ILE A 59 -14.57 -2.23 6.61
N LEU A 60 -14.93 -3.51 6.62
CA LEU A 60 -16.09 -4.00 5.86
C LEU A 60 -17.37 -3.34 6.38
N GLN A 61 -17.50 -3.22 7.70
CA GLN A 61 -18.63 -2.52 8.33
C GLN A 61 -18.63 -1.01 8.03
N GLU A 62 -17.46 -0.36 8.03
CA GLU A 62 -17.39 1.06 7.62
C GLU A 62 -17.79 1.26 6.15
N LEU A 63 -17.42 0.32 5.28
CA LEU A 63 -17.62 0.43 3.84
C LEU A 63 -19.04 0.10 3.38
N ASP A 64 -19.71 -0.86 4.01
CA ASP A 64 -21.15 -1.07 3.83
C ASP A 64 -21.93 0.21 4.16
N ASN A 65 -21.58 0.87 5.26
CA ASN A 65 -22.18 2.15 5.64
C ASN A 65 -21.87 3.29 4.65
N THR A 66 -20.77 3.18 3.88
CA THR A 66 -20.41 4.21 2.88
C THR A 66 -21.08 3.98 1.52
N GLN A 67 -21.48 2.74 1.17
CA GLN A 67 -22.21 2.44 -0.07
C GLN A 67 -23.73 2.63 0.06
N ALA A 68 -24.27 2.59 1.27
CA ALA A 68 -25.71 2.72 1.52
C ALA A 68 -26.25 4.17 1.53
N LYS A 69 -25.46 5.14 1.02
CA LYS A 69 -25.84 6.56 0.96
C LYS A 69 -25.72 7.10 -0.46
#